data_AF-A0A1H8DUS8-F1
#
_entry.id   AF-A0A1H8DUS8-F1
#
_cell.length_a   1.000
_cell.length_b   1.000
_cell.length_c   1.000
_cell.angle_alpha   90.00
_cell.angle_beta   90.00
_cell.angle_gamma   90.00
#
_symmetry.space_group_name_H-M   'P 1'
#
loop_
_entity.id
_entity.type
_entity.pdbx_description
1 polymer ?
#
loop_
_entity_poly.entity_id
_entity_poly.type
_entity_poly.pdbx_seq_one_letter_code
_entity_poly.pdbx_strand_id
1 'polypeptide(L)'
;MTEQQLKDRDPQSLLDTVAYTPGTRVGAYGFDPRFDSFSVRGFDVTYTGIFRDNLRQPGAGSSLFKTEPYGLEGVSILRGPSSALYGATGAGGLYNLITKRPTEEPFHEVSCSMVPTSAIRAGSTSPAPSTMRTPSTIA
;
A
#
# COMPACT_ATOMS: atom_id res chain seq x y z
N MET A 1 2.29 9.27 2.12
CA MET A 1 3.45 8.63 2.76
C MET A 1 4.45 8.29 1.66
N THR A 2 5.66 8.82 1.72
CA THR A 2 6.74 8.50 0.74
C THR A 2 7.52 7.26 1.15
N GLU A 3 8.32 6.69 0.24
CA GLU A 3 9.15 5.50 0.52
C GLU A 3 10.07 5.70 1.72
N GLN A 4 10.74 6.86 1.79
CA GLN A 4 11.62 7.23 2.91
C GLN A 4 10.86 7.19 4.24
N GLN A 5 9.64 7.77 4.27
CA GLN A 5 8.81 7.75 5.47
C GLN A 5 8.33 6.34 5.85
N LEU A 6 8.16 5.45 4.87
CA LEU A 6 7.85 4.03 5.12
C LEU A 6 9.06 3.31 5.70
N LYS A 7 10.28 3.56 5.19
CA LYS A 7 11.52 2.98 5.71
C LYS A 7 11.85 3.47 7.12
N ASP A 8 11.75 4.78 7.36
CA ASP A 8 12.05 5.38 8.67
C ASP A 8 11.14 4.89 9.79
N ARG A 9 9.91 4.48 9.45
CA ARG A 9 8.88 4.12 10.44
C ARG A 9 8.72 2.62 10.67
N ASP A 10 9.25 1.79 9.77
CA ASP A 10 9.09 0.33 9.77
C ASP A 10 7.66 -0.11 10.17
N PRO A 11 6.60 0.36 9.48
CA PRO A 11 5.24 -0.01 9.83
C PRO A 11 5.05 -1.52 9.65
N GLN A 12 4.42 -2.17 10.61
CA GLN A 12 4.22 -3.62 10.58
C GLN A 12 2.99 -4.01 9.75
N SER A 13 2.01 -3.11 9.68
CA SER A 13 0.76 -3.26 8.95
C SER A 13 0.44 -2.04 8.07
N LEU A 14 -0.50 -2.22 7.15
CA LEU A 14 -1.05 -1.10 6.38
C LEU A 14 -1.78 -0.11 7.30
N LEU A 15 -2.41 -0.61 8.36
CA LEU A 15 -3.03 0.24 9.39
C LEU A 15 -2.00 1.18 10.03
N ASP A 16 -0.83 0.68 10.42
CA ASP A 16 0.23 1.53 10.97
C ASP A 16 0.70 2.59 9.97
N THR A 17 0.68 2.24 8.67
CA THR A 17 1.06 3.17 7.59
C THR A 17 0.03 4.30 7.45
N VAL A 18 -1.26 3.99 7.47
CA VAL A 18 -2.34 4.98 7.29
C VAL A 18 -2.76 5.70 8.58
N ALA A 19 -2.44 5.15 9.75
CA ALA A 19 -2.76 5.71 11.07
C ALA A 19 -2.22 7.13 11.27
N TYR A 20 -1.10 7.45 10.61
CA TYR A 20 -0.48 8.76 10.68
C TYR A 20 -1.01 9.76 9.66
N THR A 21 -1.97 9.36 8.84
CA THR A 21 -2.63 10.28 7.93
C THR A 21 -3.73 11.03 8.66
N PRO A 22 -3.75 12.37 8.61
CA PRO A 22 -4.79 13.15 9.26
C PRO A 22 -6.16 12.85 8.61
N GLY A 23 -7.15 12.59 9.47
CA GLY A 23 -8.51 12.24 9.06
C GLY A 23 -8.75 10.74 8.89
N THR A 24 -7.72 9.91 9.04
CA THR A 24 -7.82 8.45 9.07
C THR A 24 -7.95 7.98 10.52
N ARG A 25 -8.88 7.07 10.79
CA ARG A 25 -9.03 6.39 12.07
C ARG A 25 -8.89 4.89 11.83
N VAL A 26 -7.87 4.31 12.43
CA VAL A 26 -7.60 2.86 12.41
C VAL A 26 -8.17 2.20 13.66
N GLY A 27 -8.42 0.89 13.61
CA GLY A 27 -8.78 0.12 14.81
C GLY A 27 -10.24 0.26 15.26
N ALA A 28 -11.16 0.62 14.35
CA ALA A 28 -12.60 0.65 14.65
C ALA A 28 -13.13 -0.71 15.14
N TYR A 29 -12.47 -1.81 14.74
CA TYR A 29 -12.79 -3.19 15.14
C TYR A 29 -11.67 -3.85 15.97
N GLY A 30 -10.69 -3.09 16.46
CA GLY A 30 -9.48 -3.62 17.11
C GLY A 30 -8.43 -4.14 16.11
N PHE A 31 -7.43 -4.85 16.63
CA PHE A 31 -6.37 -5.48 15.81
C PHE A 31 -6.88 -6.83 15.28
N ASP A 32 -7.28 -6.88 14.01
CA ASP A 32 -7.60 -8.13 13.30
C ASP A 32 -6.48 -8.43 12.28
N PRO A 33 -5.75 -9.56 12.42
CA PRO A 33 -4.67 -9.89 11.49
C PRO A 33 -5.14 -10.32 10.10
N ARG A 34 -6.46 -10.53 9.91
CA ARG A 34 -7.07 -11.02 8.66
C ARG A 34 -7.38 -9.90 7.67
N PHE A 35 -7.72 -8.70 8.15
CA PHE A 35 -8.05 -7.57 7.28
C PHE A 35 -7.73 -6.22 7.93
N ASP A 36 -7.27 -5.29 7.10
CA ASP A 36 -6.97 -3.93 7.53
C ASP A 36 -8.23 -3.07 7.43
N SER A 37 -8.95 -2.90 8.55
CA SER A 37 -10.14 -2.02 8.61
C SER A 37 -9.79 -0.61 9.10
N PHE A 38 -10.21 0.39 8.33
CA PHE A 38 -10.03 1.80 8.70
C PHE A 38 -11.14 2.67 8.14
N SER A 39 -11.39 3.77 8.83
CA SER A 39 -12.38 4.77 8.45
C SER A 39 -11.73 6.12 8.22
N VAL A 40 -12.34 6.94 7.38
CA VAL A 40 -11.79 8.23 6.97
C VAL A 40 -12.88 9.26 7.06
N ARG A 41 -12.69 10.26 7.93
CA ARG A 41 -13.73 11.24 8.27
C ARG A 41 -15.07 10.59 8.68
N GLY A 42 -15.02 9.42 9.32
CA GLY A 42 -16.21 8.66 9.75
C GLY A 42 -16.82 7.75 8.69
N PHE A 43 -16.30 7.73 7.46
CA PHE A 43 -16.74 6.81 6.41
C PHE A 43 -15.87 5.55 6.41
N ASP A 44 -16.49 4.38 6.39
CA ASP A 44 -15.78 3.11 6.20
C ASP A 44 -15.28 3.01 4.75
N VAL A 45 -13.97 2.85 4.60
CA VAL A 45 -13.30 2.76 3.28
C VAL A 45 -12.68 1.39 3.04
N THR A 46 -12.91 0.43 3.93
CA THR A 46 -12.31 -0.92 3.91
C THR A 46 -12.57 -1.65 2.60
N TYR A 47 -13.75 -1.46 2.00
CA TYR A 47 -14.19 -2.16 0.78
C TYR A 47 -14.16 -1.31 -0.49
N THR A 48 -14.13 0.01 -0.35
CA THR A 48 -14.41 0.95 -1.44
C THR A 48 -13.28 1.93 -1.69
N GLY A 49 -12.35 2.10 -0.74
CA GLY A 49 -11.30 3.10 -0.80
C GLY A 49 -9.89 2.55 -1.00
N ILE A 50 -9.68 1.24 -1.08
CA ILE A 50 -8.33 0.67 -1.28
C ILE A 50 -8.05 0.45 -2.77
N PHE A 51 -7.00 1.10 -3.24
CA PHE A 51 -6.49 1.02 -4.60
C PHE A 51 -5.04 0.55 -4.55
N ARG A 52 -4.61 -0.21 -5.55
CA ARG A 52 -3.24 -0.64 -5.74
C ARG A 52 -2.84 -0.29 -7.16
N ASP A 53 -1.81 0.53 -7.30
CA ASP A 53 -1.33 1.03 -8.59
C ASP A 53 -2.46 1.63 -9.46
N ASN A 54 -3.35 2.41 -8.83
CA ASN A 54 -4.58 3.00 -9.39
C ASN A 54 -5.70 2.03 -9.76
N LEU A 55 -5.53 0.73 -9.52
CA LEU A 55 -6.60 -0.25 -9.68
C LEU A 55 -7.29 -0.52 -8.36
N ARG A 56 -8.63 -0.46 -8.35
CA ARG A 56 -9.40 -0.81 -7.16
C ARG A 56 -9.11 -2.27 -6.78
N GLN A 57 -8.77 -2.53 -5.52
CA GLN A 57 -8.71 -3.90 -5.03
C GLN A 57 -10.14 -4.38 -4.72
N PRO A 58 -10.68 -5.39 -5.45
CA PRO A 58 -12.01 -5.88 -5.18
C PRO A 58 -12.01 -6.71 -3.90
N GLY A 59 -12.54 -6.13 -2.81
CA GLY A 59 -12.83 -6.87 -1.58
C GLY A 59 -14.29 -7.35 -1.59
N ALA A 60 -14.52 -8.64 -1.36
CA ALA A 60 -15.86 -9.21 -1.20
C ALA A 60 -15.96 -9.94 0.14
N GLY A 61 -16.82 -9.44 1.04
CA GLY A 61 -17.08 -10.05 2.34
C GLY A 61 -15.84 -10.11 3.24
N SER A 62 -15.41 -11.31 3.61
CA SER A 62 -14.23 -11.59 4.44
C SER A 62 -12.95 -11.82 3.63
N SER A 63 -13.00 -11.73 2.29
CA SER A 63 -11.83 -11.82 1.41
C SER A 63 -11.31 -10.43 1.11
N LEU A 64 -10.59 -9.86 2.08
CA LEU A 64 -9.91 -8.58 1.95
C LEU A 64 -8.41 -8.81 1.72
N PHE A 65 -7.82 -8.02 0.84
CA PHE A 65 -6.40 -8.10 0.56
C PHE A 65 -5.63 -7.46 1.72
N LYS A 66 -4.84 -8.28 2.41
CA LYS A 66 -3.81 -7.79 3.32
C LYS A 66 -2.62 -7.34 2.49
N THR A 67 -2.31 -6.06 2.54
CA THR A 67 -1.14 -5.53 1.82
C THR A 67 0.01 -5.33 2.79
N GLU A 68 1.15 -5.94 2.48
CA GLU A 68 2.36 -5.76 3.28
C GLU A 68 3.08 -4.46 2.90
N PRO A 69 3.49 -3.64 3.88
CA PRO A 69 4.13 -2.36 3.63
C PRO A 69 5.51 -2.48 2.98
N TYR A 70 6.22 -3.60 3.18
CA TYR A 70 7.56 -3.80 2.60
C TYR A 70 7.59 -3.77 1.07
N GLY A 71 6.52 -4.25 0.41
CA GLY A 71 6.40 -4.25 -1.04
C GLY A 71 5.90 -2.93 -1.64
N LEU A 72 5.59 -1.94 -0.79
CA LEU A 72 5.09 -0.64 -1.21
C LEU A 72 6.24 0.36 -1.32
N GLU A 73 6.20 1.14 -2.39
CA GLU A 73 7.00 2.35 -2.55
C GLU A 73 6.36 3.51 -1.79
N GLY A 74 5.03 3.55 -1.73
CA GLY A 74 4.34 4.66 -1.09
C GLY A 74 2.84 4.44 -0.97
N VAL A 75 2.21 5.35 -0.24
CA VAL A 75 0.75 5.44 -0.15
C VAL A 75 0.34 6.86 -0.49
N SER A 76 -0.41 7.00 -1.58
CA SER A 76 -1.05 8.25 -2.01
C SER A 76 -2.50 8.27 -1.54
N ILE A 77 -2.95 9.41 -1.04
CA ILE A 77 -4.24 9.53 -0.38
C ILE A 77 -4.99 10.70 -1.01
N LEU A 78 -6.09 10.39 -1.69
CA LEU A 78 -7.02 11.38 -2.20
C LEU A 78 -8.15 11.52 -1.20
N ARG A 79 -8.28 12.71 -0.62
CA ARG A 79 -9.28 13.00 0.41
C ARG A 79 -10.55 13.56 -0.25
N GLY A 80 -11.70 13.00 0.11
CA GLY A 80 -13.00 13.44 -0.38
C GLY A 80 -13.51 12.64 -1.58
N PRO A 81 -14.70 12.99 -2.11
CA PRO A 81 -15.37 12.21 -3.14
C PRO A 81 -14.59 12.28 -4.47
N SER A 82 -13.86 11.21 -4.76
CA SER A 82 -13.11 11.01 -6.00
C SER A 82 -13.93 10.33 -7.11
N SER A 83 -15.27 10.37 -7.00
CA SER A 83 -16.15 9.56 -7.84
C SER A 83 -16.07 9.87 -9.33
N ALA A 84 -15.68 11.11 -9.68
CA ALA A 84 -15.48 11.53 -11.06
C ALA A 84 -14.26 10.88 -11.73
N LEU A 85 -13.21 10.54 -10.96
CA LEU A 85 -11.95 10.03 -11.51
C LEU A 85 -11.79 8.52 -11.35
N TYR A 86 -12.34 7.95 -10.27
CA TYR A 86 -12.11 6.55 -9.89
C TYR A 86 -13.42 5.73 -9.75
N GLY A 87 -14.57 6.30 -10.13
CA GLY A 87 -15.86 5.62 -10.10
C GLY A 87 -16.46 5.50 -8.71
N ALA A 88 -17.11 4.37 -8.38
CA ALA A 88 -17.76 4.15 -7.08
C ALA A 88 -16.75 4.05 -5.92
N THR A 89 -16.20 5.20 -5.52
CA THR A 89 -15.33 5.39 -4.36
C THR A 89 -16.13 6.00 -3.22
N GLY A 90 -15.90 5.53 -1.99
CA GLY A 90 -16.61 6.02 -0.82
C GLY A 90 -16.34 7.52 -0.55
N ALA A 91 -17.24 8.19 0.17
CA ALA A 91 -17.10 9.62 0.51
C ALA A 91 -15.86 9.94 1.37
N GLY A 92 -15.24 8.92 1.98
CA GLY A 92 -13.96 9.03 2.69
C GLY A 92 -12.75 9.28 1.76
N GLY A 93 -12.89 9.03 0.46
CA GLY A 93 -11.82 9.13 -0.54
C GLY A 93 -11.16 7.79 -0.84
N LEU A 94 -9.95 7.85 -1.42
CA LEU A 94 -9.20 6.66 -1.84
C LEU A 94 -7.75 6.68 -1.31
N TYR A 95 -7.23 5.48 -1.13
CA TYR A 95 -5.90 5.14 -0.67
C TYR A 95 -5.26 4.31 -1.76
N ASN A 96 -4.36 4.92 -2.50
CA ASN A 96 -3.62 4.25 -3.56
C ASN A 96 -2.27 3.77 -3.03
N LEU A 97 -2.14 2.46 -2.96
CA LEU A 97 -0.94 1.73 -2.60
C LEU A 97 -0.07 1.62 -3.85
N ILE A 98 1.08 2.28 -3.83
CA ILE A 98 2.03 2.28 -4.95
C ILE A 98 3.03 1.17 -4.68
N THR A 99 3.11 0.18 -5.56
CA THR A 99 4.07 -0.92 -5.41
C THR A 99 5.45 -0.52 -5.88
N LYS A 100 6.48 -1.13 -5.27
CA LYS A 100 7.86 -0.97 -5.73
C LYS A 100 7.99 -1.46 -7.18
N ARG A 101 8.55 -0.61 -8.04
CA ARG A 101 8.80 -0.94 -9.45
C ARG A 101 10.26 -1.32 -9.70
N PRO A 102 10.55 -2.06 -10.77
CA PRO A 102 11.93 -2.32 -11.16
C PRO A 102 12.64 -1.02 -11.56
N THR A 103 13.82 -0.78 -10.99
CA THR A 103 14.72 0.32 -11.37
C THR A 103 15.71 -0.15 -12.45
N GLU A 104 16.22 0.79 -13.25
CA GLU A 104 17.22 0.50 -14.30
C GLU A 104 18.55 0.01 -13.71
N GLU A 105 18.89 0.51 -12.51
CA GLU A 105 20.01 0.00 -11.73
C GLU A 105 19.56 -1.16 -10.82
N PRO A 106 20.27 -2.30 -10.82
CA PRO A 106 19.97 -3.40 -9.92
C PRO A 106 20.31 -2.99 -8.48
N PHE A 107 19.30 -2.95 -7.62
CA PHE A 107 19.45 -2.66 -6.18
C PHE A 107 18.96 -3.82 -5.33
N HIS A 108 19.85 -4.45 -4.57
CA HIS A 108 19.49 -5.57 -3.71
C HIS A 108 19.41 -5.10 -2.25
N GLU A 109 18.22 -5.14 -1.66
CA GLU A 109 18.01 -4.82 -0.25
C GLU A 109 17.51 -6.06 0.50
N VAL A 110 18.20 -6.40 1.59
CA VAL A 110 17.78 -7.45 2.52
C VAL A 110 17.53 -6.79 3.87
N SER A 111 16.30 -6.88 4.33
CA SER A 111 15.89 -6.41 5.66
C SER A 111 15.58 -7.60 6.55
N CYS A 112 16.06 -7.54 7.79
CA CYS A 112 15.74 -8.51 8.83
C CYS A 112 15.35 -7.73 10.08
N SER A 113 14.10 -7.87 10.52
CA SER A 113 13.61 -7.28 11.76
C SER A 113 13.12 -8.36 12.71
N MET A 114 13.46 -8.20 14.00
CA MET A 114 13.05 -9.07 15.08
C MET A 114 12.12 -8.31 16.00
N VAL A 115 10.88 -8.80 16.12
CA VAL A 115 9.88 -8.25 17.04
C VAL A 115 9.89 -9.08 18.33
N PRO A 116 9.87 -8.46 19.53
CA PRO A 116 9.97 -9.17 20.82
C PRO A 116 8.89 -10.24 21.04
N THR A 117 7.77 -10.17 20.33
CA THR A 117 6.76 -11.23 20.27
C THR A 117 7.08 -12.20 19.13
N SER A 118 8.19 -12.95 19.25
CA SER A 118 8.55 -14.15 18.47
C SER A 118 8.41 -14.12 16.93
N ALA A 119 8.30 -12.96 16.28
CA ALA A 119 8.12 -12.85 14.84
C ALA A 119 9.42 -12.37 14.19
N ILE A 120 9.99 -13.20 13.30
CA ILE A 120 11.11 -12.85 12.43
C ILE A 120 10.53 -12.49 11.06
N ARG A 121 10.80 -11.27 10.58
CA ARG A 121 10.42 -10.85 9.24
C ARG A 121 11.68 -10.67 8.40
N ALA A 122 11.76 -11.42 7.31
CA ALA A 122 12.81 -11.28 6.30
C ALA A 122 12.16 -10.83 5.00
N GLY A 123 12.62 -9.70 4.47
CA GLY A 123 12.20 -9.18 3.18
C GLY A 123 13.41 -9.02 2.27
N SER A 124 13.31 -9.51 1.03
CA SER A 124 14.28 -9.22 -0.02
C SER A 124 13.61 -8.42 -1.13
N THR A 125 14.28 -7.38 -1.62
CA THR A 125 13.86 -6.66 -2.82
C THR A 125 14.98 -6.75 -3.84
N SER A 126 14.65 -7.23 -5.03
CA SER A 126 15.56 -7.32 -6.17
C SER A 126 14.79 -6.89 -7.42
N PRO A 127 14.96 -5.65 -7.90
CA PRO A 127 14.39 -5.22 -9.15
C PRO A 127 15.12 -5.92 -10.29
N ALA A 128 14.36 -6.58 -11.18
CA ALA A 128 14.93 -7.13 -12.41
C ALA A 128 15.19 -5.99 -13.42
N PRO A 129 16.33 -5.97 -14.12
CA PRO A 129 16.62 -4.90 -15.06
C PRO A 129 15.59 -4.88 -16.19
N SER A 130 14.94 -3.74 -16.41
CA SER A 130 14.06 -3.56 -17.56
C SER A 130 14.91 -3.50 -18.82
N THR A 131 14.94 -4.58 -19.59
CA THR A 131 15.68 -4.63 -20.85
C THR A 131 15.09 -3.59 -21.80
N MET A 132 15.82 -2.50 -22.05
CA MET A 132 15.52 -1.58 -23.15
C MET A 132 15.44 -2.39 -24.43
N ARG A 133 14.23 -2.59 -24.97
CA ARG A 133 14.05 -2.95 -26.37
C ARG A 133 14.47 -1.71 -27.17
N THR A 134 15.70 -1.75 -27.68
CA THR A 134 16.15 -0.84 -28.75
C THR A 134 15.12 -0.88 -29.88
N PRO A 135 14.61 0.27 -30.37
CA PRO A 135 13.81 0.27 -31.57
C PRO A 135 14.69 -0.20 -32.72
N SER A 136 14.31 -1.31 -33.37
CA SER A 136 14.97 -1.72 -34.61
C SER A 136 14.65 -0.67 -35.66
N THR A 137 15.66 0.13 -36.03
CA THR A 137 15.66 0.90 -37.26
C THR A 137 15.47 -0.07 -38.42
N ILE A 138 14.27 -0.09 -38.99
CA ILE A 138 14.02 -0.75 -40.27
C ILE A 138 14.56 0.19 -41.34
N ALA A 139 15.57 -0.30 -42.07
CA ALA A 139 16.10 0.28 -43.29
C ALA A 139 15.18 0.01 -44.49
#